data_AF-A0A820VIJ5-F1
#
_entry.id   AF-A0A820VIJ5-F1
#
_cell.length_a   1.000
_cell.length_b   1.000
_cell.length_c   1.000
_cell.angle_alpha   90.00
_cell.angle_beta   90.00
_cell.angle_gamma   90.00
#
_symmetry.space_group_name_H-M   'P 1'
#
loop_
_entity.id
_entity.type
_entity.pdbx_description
1 polymer ?
#
loop_
_entity_poly.entity_id
_entity_poly.type
_entity_poly.pdbx_seq_one_letter_code
_entity_poly.pdbx_strand_id
1 'polypeptide(L)'
;MSSWQSSSIRTVELPNFMKVDPKYRVDCNPDIDEYRSFCVLNLSKNSTLTTSDESCTSRGCTRDTNVESGIPTCYIPTEKGGYSVTDGPTQLSSAMTQYTLTRLSTKPAHFRSSFINPSSAARATQFSMFGHDIENLKVQVSVSGPQMIRMTIRNADSQRYEVPVPIRWNPSAPTTSGPAKIKFEMTKTTNQQVGFRVKRTDSGSILFDTTLFANGFIYDDQFLQIITTIPSRNAYGFGENTHPSFRHELNKSNRYGIFARDQPPQGFNENLYGTHP
;
A
#
# COMPACT_ATOMS: atom_id res chain seq x y z
N MET A 1 -17.71 18.22 24.88
CA MET A 1 -17.78 17.95 23.42
C MET A 1 -16.37 17.72 22.92
N SER A 2 -15.93 16.47 22.76
CA SER A 2 -14.61 16.18 22.20
C SER A 2 -14.70 16.41 20.69
N SER A 3 -14.18 17.54 20.23
CA SER A 3 -13.87 17.72 18.82
C SER A 3 -13.02 16.53 18.36
N TRP A 4 -13.21 16.07 17.12
CA TRP A 4 -12.24 15.23 16.42
C TRP A 4 -10.97 16.07 16.25
N GLN A 5 -10.22 16.24 17.34
CA GLN A 5 -9.08 17.12 17.40
C GLN A 5 -7.99 16.55 16.50
N SER A 6 -7.50 17.42 15.61
CA SER A 6 -6.26 17.29 14.85
C SER A 6 -5.23 16.50 15.66
N SER A 7 -5.11 15.20 15.40
CA SER A 7 -4.10 14.40 16.07
C SER A 7 -2.77 14.76 15.44
N SER A 8 -1.81 15.21 16.27
CA SER A 8 -0.41 15.30 15.86
C SER A 8 0.02 13.98 15.21
N ILE A 9 0.73 14.09 14.09
CA ILE A 9 1.23 12.92 13.36
C ILE A 9 2.22 12.20 14.27
N ARG A 10 1.93 10.93 14.59
CA ARG A 10 2.76 10.15 15.52
C ARG A 10 3.91 9.49 14.77
N THR A 11 5.14 9.75 15.21
CA THR A 11 6.29 8.97 14.76
C THR A 11 6.24 7.56 15.35
N VAL A 12 6.43 6.55 14.51
CA VAL A 12 6.48 5.13 14.88
C VAL A 12 7.82 4.59 14.40
N GLU A 13 8.60 4.04 15.32
CA GLU A 13 9.82 3.33 14.97
C GLU A 13 9.49 1.90 14.55
N LEU A 14 10.07 1.45 13.43
CA LEU A 14 9.99 0.05 13.02
C LEU A 14 10.69 -0.83 14.07
N PRO A 15 10.04 -1.91 14.56
CA PRO A 15 10.69 -2.86 15.43
C PRO A 15 11.94 -3.47 14.78
N ASN A 16 13.00 -3.68 15.55
CA ASN A 16 14.29 -4.16 15.03
C ASN A 16 14.17 -5.48 14.26
N PHE A 17 13.31 -6.41 14.70
CA PHE A 17 13.11 -7.67 13.99
C PHE A 17 12.60 -7.47 12.56
N MET A 18 11.77 -6.46 12.28
CA MET A 18 11.31 -6.14 10.92
C MET A 18 12.40 -5.53 10.06
N LYS A 19 13.36 -4.82 10.66
CA LYS A 19 14.51 -4.24 9.94
C LYS A 19 15.49 -5.32 9.47
N VAL A 20 15.60 -6.43 10.18
CA VAL A 20 16.61 -7.48 9.95
C VAL A 20 16.06 -8.74 9.28
N ASP A 21 14.81 -9.12 9.56
CA ASP A 21 14.22 -10.36 9.06
C ASP A 21 13.66 -10.15 7.63
N PRO A 22 14.21 -10.84 6.61
CA PRO A 22 13.82 -10.67 5.21
C PRO A 22 12.34 -10.91 4.92
N LYS A 23 11.60 -11.66 5.75
CA LYS A 23 10.18 -11.95 5.51
C LYS A 23 9.26 -10.73 5.62
N TYR A 24 9.74 -9.63 6.20
CA TYR A 24 9.00 -8.36 6.29
C TYR A 24 9.39 -7.36 5.19
N ARG A 25 10.18 -7.77 4.20
CA ARG A 25 10.51 -6.93 3.06
C ARG A 25 9.29 -6.76 2.15
N VAL A 26 9.15 -5.58 1.56
CA VAL A 26 8.13 -5.31 0.56
C VAL A 26 8.66 -5.75 -0.81
N ASP A 27 7.92 -6.63 -1.48
CA ASP A 27 8.25 -7.12 -2.81
C ASP A 27 8.34 -5.96 -3.83
N CYS A 28 9.43 -5.95 -4.61
CA CYS A 28 9.66 -5.00 -5.70
C CYS A 28 9.63 -5.66 -7.08
N ASN A 29 9.17 -6.91 -7.14
CA ASN A 29 9.06 -7.65 -8.38
C ASN A 29 7.72 -8.37 -8.51
N PRO A 30 6.64 -7.63 -8.84
CA PRO A 30 5.31 -8.21 -8.98
C PRO A 30 5.21 -9.22 -10.14
N ASP A 31 6.19 -9.25 -11.06
CA ASP A 31 6.11 -10.00 -12.31
C ASP A 31 6.57 -11.46 -12.18
N ILE A 32 7.40 -11.78 -11.18
CA ILE A 32 7.96 -13.13 -10.99
C ILE A 32 7.25 -13.82 -9.85
N ASP A 33 6.09 -14.42 -10.13
CA ASP A 33 5.70 -15.59 -9.37
C ASP A 33 6.55 -16.76 -9.88
N GLU A 34 7.12 -17.56 -8.97
CA GLU A 34 7.86 -18.79 -9.29
C GLU A 34 6.98 -19.81 -10.09
N TYR A 35 5.66 -19.59 -10.12
CA TYR A 35 4.66 -20.35 -10.88
C TYR A 35 4.21 -19.70 -12.21
N ARG A 36 4.76 -18.54 -12.60
CA ARG A 36 4.27 -17.73 -13.73
C ARG A 36 4.81 -18.09 -15.11
N SER A 37 5.12 -19.37 -15.37
CA SER A 37 5.43 -19.83 -16.74
C SER A 37 4.26 -19.70 -17.73
N PHE A 38 3.05 -19.29 -17.30
CA PHE A 38 1.86 -19.26 -18.17
C PHE A 38 1.34 -17.87 -18.59
N CYS A 39 1.59 -16.77 -17.87
CA CYS A 39 1.07 -15.44 -18.28
C CYS A 39 1.99 -14.66 -19.23
N VAL A 40 3.24 -15.10 -19.45
CA VAL A 40 4.21 -14.41 -20.33
C VAL A 40 4.08 -14.86 -21.79
N LEU A 41 3.13 -15.75 -22.13
CA LEU A 41 3.09 -16.36 -23.46
C LEU A 41 2.58 -15.46 -24.61
N ASN A 42 2.18 -14.20 -24.38
CA ASN A 42 1.70 -13.35 -25.48
C ASN A 42 2.08 -11.85 -25.43
N LEU A 43 2.99 -11.42 -24.56
CA LEU A 43 3.67 -10.14 -24.76
C LEU A 43 4.96 -10.41 -25.52
N SER A 44 4.91 -10.16 -26.83
CA SER A 44 6.03 -10.14 -27.79
C SER A 44 7.26 -10.99 -27.42
N LYS A 45 7.48 -12.08 -28.17
CA LYS A 45 8.69 -12.93 -28.17
C LYS A 45 10.02 -12.19 -28.52
N ASN A 46 10.11 -10.88 -28.29
CA ASN A 46 11.29 -10.06 -28.53
C ASN A 46 11.76 -9.27 -27.30
N SER A 47 11.13 -9.45 -26.14
CA SER A 47 11.73 -9.02 -24.88
C SER A 47 12.70 -10.11 -24.43
N THR A 48 13.98 -9.94 -24.76
CA THR A 48 15.05 -10.60 -24.02
C THR A 48 14.76 -10.38 -22.54
N LEU A 49 14.55 -11.47 -21.76
CA LEU A 49 14.51 -11.41 -20.31
C LEU A 49 15.80 -10.72 -19.84
N THR A 50 15.76 -9.40 -19.68
CA THR A 50 16.75 -8.65 -18.94
C THR A 50 16.90 -9.37 -17.63
N THR A 51 18.13 -9.76 -17.31
CA THR A 51 18.47 -10.53 -16.12
C THR A 51 17.72 -9.94 -14.93
N SER A 52 17.13 -10.79 -14.08
CA SER A 52 16.28 -10.35 -12.95
C SER A 52 16.94 -9.31 -12.03
N ASP A 53 18.27 -9.17 -12.12
CA ASP A 53 19.11 -8.15 -11.48
C ASP A 53 18.89 -6.74 -12.02
N GLU A 54 18.92 -6.59 -13.34
CA GLU A 54 18.82 -5.30 -14.00
C GLU A 54 17.41 -4.72 -13.83
N SER A 55 16.38 -5.55 -13.97
CA SER A 55 15.00 -5.14 -13.72
C SER A 55 14.79 -4.67 -12.27
N CYS A 56 15.30 -5.41 -11.28
CA CYS A 56 15.20 -5.02 -9.87
C CYS A 56 15.87 -3.67 -9.57
N THR A 57 17.12 -3.51 -10.00
CA THR A 57 17.92 -2.32 -9.69
C THR A 57 17.49 -1.09 -10.50
N SER A 58 16.92 -1.28 -11.70
CA SER A 58 16.35 -0.21 -12.52
C SER A 58 15.13 0.46 -11.87
N ARG A 59 14.37 -0.27 -11.04
CA ARG A 59 13.26 0.26 -10.21
C ARG A 59 13.73 0.99 -8.96
N GLY A 60 15.04 1.03 -8.71
CA GLY A 60 15.64 1.58 -7.50
C GLY A 60 15.56 0.66 -6.29
N CYS A 61 15.32 -0.63 -6.52
CA CYS A 61 15.22 -1.64 -5.47
C CYS A 61 16.55 -2.34 -5.17
N THR A 62 16.56 -3.12 -4.09
CA THR A 62 17.71 -3.90 -3.66
C THR A 62 17.43 -5.38 -3.90
N ARG A 63 18.46 -6.11 -4.35
CA ARG A 63 18.41 -7.55 -4.51
C ARG A 63 19.21 -8.27 -3.41
N ASP A 64 18.66 -9.37 -2.93
CA ASP A 64 19.29 -10.32 -2.01
C ASP A 64 18.89 -11.74 -2.43
N THR A 65 19.86 -12.54 -2.88
CA THR A 65 19.65 -13.92 -3.34
C THR A 65 19.84 -14.96 -2.25
N ASN A 66 20.28 -14.55 -1.05
CA ASN A 66 20.60 -15.45 0.05
C ASN A 66 19.41 -15.58 1.01
N VAL A 67 18.22 -15.83 0.46
CA VAL A 67 16.97 -15.93 1.22
C VAL A 67 16.24 -17.24 0.91
N GLU A 68 15.43 -17.71 1.86
CA GLU A 68 14.59 -18.90 1.69
C GLU A 68 13.52 -18.70 0.60
N SER A 69 13.03 -19.80 0.03
CA SER A 69 11.92 -19.77 -0.94
C SER A 69 10.68 -19.10 -0.35
N GLY A 70 9.99 -18.29 -1.16
CA GLY A 70 8.82 -17.51 -0.75
C GLY A 70 9.13 -16.14 -0.13
N ILE A 71 10.41 -15.81 0.12
CA ILE A 71 10.85 -14.47 0.52
C ILE A 71 11.24 -13.66 -0.72
N PRO A 72 10.81 -12.40 -0.87
CA PRO A 72 11.17 -11.58 -2.02
C PRO A 72 12.68 -11.38 -2.14
N THR A 73 13.27 -11.83 -3.25
CA THR A 73 14.69 -11.60 -3.56
C THR A 73 14.96 -10.18 -4.05
N CYS A 74 13.93 -9.50 -4.58
CA CYS A 74 13.98 -8.10 -4.98
C CYS A 74 12.99 -7.31 -4.13
N TYR A 75 13.45 -6.30 -3.41
CA TYR A 75 12.63 -5.60 -2.42
C TYR A 75 12.85 -4.09 -2.38
N ILE A 76 11.83 -3.38 -1.91
CA ILE A 76 11.87 -1.93 -1.73
C ILE A 76 12.70 -1.62 -0.47
N PRO A 77 13.80 -0.87 -0.58
CA PRO A 77 14.58 -0.46 0.58
C PRO A 77 13.75 0.37 1.56
N THR A 78 14.05 0.29 2.85
CA THR A 78 13.24 0.94 3.89
C THR A 78 13.31 2.46 3.85
N GLU A 79 14.41 2.99 3.34
CA GLU A 79 14.71 4.41 3.14
C GLU A 79 14.13 4.99 1.85
N LYS A 80 13.54 4.15 0.98
CA LYS A 80 12.95 4.56 -0.30
C LYS A 80 11.43 4.35 -0.30
N GLY A 81 10.77 4.95 -1.29
CA GLY A 81 9.33 4.81 -1.50
C GLY A 81 8.47 5.49 -0.44
N GLY A 82 7.16 5.32 -0.58
CA GLY A 82 6.17 5.96 0.28
C GLY A 82 5.96 7.45 0.02
N TYR A 83 5.19 8.07 0.91
CA TYR A 83 4.78 9.47 0.85
C TYR A 83 5.05 10.17 2.18
N SER A 84 5.13 11.49 2.17
CA SER A 84 5.25 12.35 3.36
C SER A 84 4.03 13.24 3.48
N VAL A 85 3.60 13.58 4.71
CA VAL A 85 2.59 14.65 4.88
C VAL A 85 3.26 15.98 4.61
N THR A 86 2.69 16.75 3.69
CA THR A 86 3.14 18.12 3.37
C THR A 86 2.23 19.19 3.94
N ASP A 87 0.94 18.89 4.12
CA ASP A 87 -0.03 19.81 4.74
C ASP A 87 -1.16 19.04 5.45
N GLY A 88 -1.84 19.73 6.37
CA GLY A 88 -2.90 19.21 7.22
C GLY A 88 -2.41 18.70 8.59
N PRO A 89 -3.32 18.30 9.49
CA PRO A 89 -4.74 18.10 9.25
C PRO A 89 -5.54 19.39 9.03
N THR A 90 -6.29 19.46 7.92
CA THR A 90 -7.26 20.52 7.64
C THR A 90 -8.66 20.00 7.93
N GLN A 91 -9.39 20.63 8.86
CA GLN A 91 -10.78 20.25 9.12
C GLN A 91 -11.69 20.78 8.02
N LEU A 92 -12.37 19.88 7.31
CA LEU A 92 -13.37 20.23 6.30
C LEU A 92 -14.77 20.33 6.91
N SER A 93 -15.03 19.57 7.97
CA SER A 93 -16.25 19.65 8.78
C SER A 93 -16.01 19.05 10.16
N SER A 94 -17.03 18.99 11.01
CA SER A 94 -16.97 18.29 12.30
C SER A 94 -16.71 16.77 12.18
N ALA A 95 -16.96 16.19 10.99
CA ALA A 95 -16.88 14.76 10.73
C ALA A 95 -15.84 14.39 9.66
N MET A 96 -15.07 15.36 9.13
CA MET A 96 -14.16 15.13 8.01
C MET A 96 -12.90 15.98 8.11
N THR A 97 -11.76 15.32 7.93
CA THR A 97 -10.42 15.92 7.93
C THR A 97 -9.71 15.56 6.63
N GLN A 98 -8.87 16.47 6.14
CA GLN A 98 -8.05 16.27 4.96
C GLN A 98 -6.56 16.42 5.28
N TYR A 99 -5.74 15.67 4.57
CA TYR A 99 -4.28 15.76 4.56
C TYR A 99 -3.79 15.84 3.12
N THR A 100 -2.67 16.51 2.91
CA THR A 100 -1.96 16.50 1.63
C THR A 100 -0.67 15.73 1.80
N LEU A 101 -0.41 14.82 0.86
CA LEU A 101 0.80 14.01 0.84
C LEU A 101 1.61 14.33 -0.41
N THR A 102 2.92 14.27 -0.30
CA THR A 102 3.84 14.30 -1.44
C THR A 102 4.77 13.11 -1.39
N ARG A 103 4.99 12.51 -2.55
CA ARG A 103 5.86 11.34 -2.72
C ARG A 103 7.27 11.61 -2.19
N LEU A 104 7.86 10.61 -1.54
CA LEU A 104 9.19 10.74 -0.91
C LEU A 104 10.35 10.35 -1.82
N SER A 105 10.09 9.74 -2.98
CA SER A 105 11.17 9.31 -3.87
C SER A 105 12.05 10.50 -4.21
N THR A 106 13.33 10.34 -3.86
CA THR A 106 14.19 11.42 -3.38
C THR A 106 14.14 12.66 -4.26
N LYS A 107 13.62 13.78 -3.72
CA LYS A 107 13.96 15.11 -4.20
C LYS A 107 15.50 15.15 -4.30
N PRO A 108 16.08 15.54 -5.45
CA PRO A 108 17.52 15.61 -5.57
C PRO A 108 18.03 16.59 -4.51
N ALA A 109 18.99 16.16 -3.68
CA ALA A 109 19.97 17.10 -3.19
C ALA A 109 20.73 17.58 -4.43
N HIS A 110 20.32 18.72 -5.00
CA HIS A 110 20.95 19.45 -6.11
C HIS A 110 22.01 18.66 -6.89
N PHE A 111 21.59 17.91 -7.91
CA PHE A 111 22.53 17.37 -8.89
C PHE A 111 22.98 18.54 -9.79
N ARG A 112 24.08 19.20 -9.40
CA ARG A 112 24.84 20.00 -10.36
C ARG A 112 25.37 19.04 -11.40
N SER A 113 24.76 19.10 -12.59
CA SER A 113 25.21 18.47 -13.82
C SER A 113 26.73 18.58 -13.97
N SER A 114 27.39 17.44 -14.11
CA SER A 114 28.69 17.32 -14.75
C SER A 114 28.95 15.86 -15.11
N PHE A 115 28.63 15.53 -16.36
CA PHE A 115 29.32 14.55 -17.22
C PHE A 115 29.70 13.20 -16.60
N ILE A 116 28.86 12.16 -16.75
CA ILE A 116 29.33 10.77 -16.73
C ILE A 116 28.59 9.95 -17.80
N ASN A 117 29.38 9.29 -18.65
CA ASN A 117 28.96 8.34 -19.70
C ASN A 117 28.24 7.12 -19.11
N PRO A 118 27.17 6.58 -19.74
CA PRO A 118 26.48 5.41 -19.25
C PRO A 118 27.18 4.13 -19.74
N SER A 119 28.01 3.51 -18.90
CA SER A 119 28.59 2.19 -19.19
C SER A 119 28.75 1.31 -17.95
N SER A 120 27.75 1.31 -17.07
CA SER A 120 27.49 0.28 -16.06
C SER A 120 26.02 0.36 -15.68
N ALA A 121 25.36 -0.77 -15.40
CA ALA A 121 23.95 -0.83 -15.01
C ALA A 121 23.64 0.18 -13.90
N ALA A 122 23.08 1.32 -14.28
CA ALA A 122 22.95 2.46 -13.39
C ALA A 122 21.86 2.15 -12.36
N ARG A 123 22.25 1.95 -11.10
CA ARG A 123 21.29 1.82 -9.99
C ARG A 123 20.44 3.08 -9.94
N ALA A 124 19.12 2.94 -10.07
CA ALA A 124 18.25 4.09 -9.94
C ALA A 124 18.31 4.62 -8.50
N THR A 125 18.63 5.90 -8.39
CA THR A 125 18.70 6.61 -7.09
C THR A 125 17.31 6.77 -6.49
N GLN A 126 16.31 6.96 -7.35
CA GLN A 126 14.89 7.02 -7.00
C GLN A 126 14.24 5.64 -7.13
N PHE A 127 13.27 5.37 -6.25
CA PHE A 127 12.37 4.22 -6.39
C PHE A 127 11.20 4.59 -7.30
N SER A 128 10.80 3.69 -8.19
CA SER A 128 9.54 3.70 -8.94
C SER A 128 9.26 2.30 -9.44
N MET A 129 8.02 1.82 -9.24
CA MET A 129 7.67 0.46 -9.68
C MET A 129 7.46 0.41 -11.21
N PHE A 130 6.70 1.37 -11.75
CA PHE A 130 6.27 1.40 -13.15
C PHE A 130 6.51 2.74 -13.87
N GLY A 131 7.05 3.75 -13.20
CA GLY A 131 7.46 5.02 -13.81
C GLY A 131 6.37 6.09 -13.91
N HIS A 132 5.13 5.82 -13.49
CA HIS A 132 3.99 6.74 -13.61
C HIS A 132 3.40 7.09 -12.23
N ASP A 133 4.28 7.25 -11.23
CA ASP A 133 3.89 7.61 -9.88
C ASP A 133 3.20 8.98 -9.81
N ILE A 134 2.18 9.09 -8.96
CA ILE A 134 1.46 10.35 -8.73
C ILE A 134 2.12 11.10 -7.57
N GLU A 135 2.67 12.29 -7.86
CA GLU A 135 3.48 13.02 -6.89
C GLU A 135 2.66 13.55 -5.69
N ASN A 136 1.47 14.09 -5.92
CA ASN A 136 0.66 14.75 -4.90
C ASN A 136 -0.66 14.02 -4.67
N LEU A 137 -0.94 13.69 -3.41
CA LEU A 137 -2.17 13.02 -3.01
C LEU A 137 -2.96 13.84 -2.00
N LYS A 138 -4.29 13.77 -2.08
CA LYS A 138 -5.21 14.24 -1.04
C LYS A 138 -5.82 13.03 -0.32
N VAL A 139 -5.65 12.99 1.00
CA VAL A 139 -6.27 11.97 1.85
C VAL A 139 -7.40 12.62 2.61
N GLN A 140 -8.63 12.16 2.37
CA GLN A 140 -9.81 12.57 3.12
C GLN A 140 -10.24 11.44 4.04
N VAL A 141 -10.35 11.76 5.33
CA VAL A 141 -10.85 10.85 6.36
C VAL A 141 -12.15 11.42 6.87
N SER A 142 -13.22 10.64 6.79
CA SER A 142 -14.51 11.01 7.33
C SER A 142 -15.06 9.92 8.24
N VAL A 143 -15.89 10.32 9.20
CA VAL A 143 -16.55 9.42 10.14
C VAL A 143 -18.05 9.48 9.97
N SER A 144 -18.72 8.37 10.27
CA SER A 144 -20.17 8.29 10.31
C SER A 144 -20.58 7.58 11.58
N GLY A 145 -21.06 8.34 12.55
CA GLY A 145 -21.37 7.84 13.89
C GLY A 145 -20.12 7.31 14.62
N PRO A 146 -20.28 6.40 15.59
CA PRO A 146 -19.19 6.00 16.48
C PRO A 146 -18.31 4.87 15.93
N GLN A 147 -18.71 4.18 14.85
CA GLN A 147 -18.13 2.89 14.44
C GLN A 147 -17.67 2.82 12.98
N MET A 148 -17.85 3.87 12.18
CA MET A 148 -17.46 3.85 10.77
C MET A 148 -16.50 4.98 10.44
N ILE A 149 -15.40 4.62 9.77
CA ILE A 149 -14.41 5.52 9.20
C ILE A 149 -14.31 5.21 7.71
N ARG A 150 -14.29 6.24 6.87
CA ARG A 150 -13.97 6.15 5.46
C ARG A 150 -12.73 6.99 5.18
N MET A 151 -11.68 6.33 4.71
CA MET A 151 -10.48 6.96 4.18
C MET A 151 -10.52 6.90 2.65
N THR A 152 -10.31 8.04 1.99
CA THR A 152 -10.23 8.11 0.52
C THR A 152 -8.95 8.83 0.13
N ILE A 153 -8.15 8.22 -0.75
CA ILE A 153 -6.88 8.74 -1.24
C ILE A 153 -7.03 9.05 -2.72
N ARG A 154 -6.80 10.31 -3.10
CA ARG A 154 -6.97 10.79 -4.49
C ARG A 154 -5.69 11.44 -4.99
N ASN A 155 -5.51 11.43 -6.31
CA ASN A 155 -4.61 12.36 -6.96
C ASN A 155 -5.08 13.80 -6.66
N ALA A 156 -4.15 14.66 -6.22
CA ALA A 156 -4.45 16.05 -5.89
C ALA A 156 -4.66 16.93 -7.14
N ASP A 157 -4.05 16.54 -8.26
CA ASP A 157 -3.85 17.34 -9.48
C ASP A 157 -4.83 16.95 -10.60
N SER A 158 -5.39 15.74 -10.57
CA SER A 158 -6.37 15.29 -11.57
C SER A 158 -7.40 14.32 -10.99
N GLN A 159 -8.59 14.32 -11.58
CA GLN A 159 -9.62 13.35 -11.24
C GLN A 159 -9.30 11.99 -11.86
N ARG A 160 -9.42 10.92 -11.06
CA ARG A 160 -9.28 9.53 -11.49
C ARG A 160 -10.66 8.86 -11.52
N TYR A 161 -10.72 7.68 -12.13
CA TYR A 161 -11.90 6.83 -12.06
C TYR A 161 -12.25 6.51 -10.59
N GLU A 162 -13.50 6.79 -10.20
CA GLU A 162 -14.10 6.35 -8.95
C GLU A 162 -15.29 5.45 -9.28
N VAL A 163 -15.45 4.35 -8.53
CA VAL A 163 -16.50 3.36 -8.78
C VAL A 163 -17.88 4.03 -8.71
N PRO A 164 -18.68 4.02 -9.80
CA PRO A 164 -19.95 4.75 -9.88
C PRO A 164 -21.11 3.97 -9.24
N VAL A 165 -20.86 3.29 -8.13
CA VAL A 165 -21.89 2.57 -7.36
C VAL A 165 -22.31 3.47 -6.20
N PRO A 166 -23.60 3.83 -6.08
CA PRO A 166 -24.08 4.67 -4.98
C PRO A 166 -23.84 4.01 -3.62
N ILE A 167 -22.98 4.60 -2.81
CA ILE A 167 -22.79 4.23 -1.42
C ILE A 167 -23.59 5.21 -0.57
N ARG A 168 -24.47 4.70 0.31
CA ARG A 168 -25.15 5.52 1.32
C ARG A 168 -24.16 5.93 2.42
N TRP A 169 -23.28 6.88 2.10
CA TRP A 169 -22.31 7.44 3.03
C TRP A 169 -22.77 8.83 3.48
N ASN A 170 -22.98 9.00 4.79
CA ASN A 170 -23.36 10.28 5.38
C ASN A 170 -22.39 10.66 6.51
N PRO A 171 -21.34 11.45 6.24
CA PRO A 171 -20.43 11.92 7.27
C PRO A 171 -21.17 12.60 8.42
N SER A 172 -21.01 12.07 9.62
CA SER A 172 -21.66 12.60 10.81
C SER A 172 -20.76 12.40 12.01
N ALA A 173 -20.49 13.49 12.73
CA ALA A 173 -19.71 13.44 13.95
C ALA A 173 -20.49 12.65 15.01
N PRO A 174 -19.82 11.92 15.91
CA PRO A 174 -20.49 11.28 17.03
C PRO A 174 -21.00 12.37 18.00
N THR A 175 -22.28 12.73 17.92
CA THR A 175 -22.83 13.79 18.78
C THR A 175 -24.16 13.45 19.47
N THR A 176 -24.67 12.23 19.36
CA THR A 176 -25.87 11.76 20.10
C THR A 176 -25.93 10.24 20.33
N SER A 177 -25.26 9.44 19.49
CA SER A 177 -25.30 7.96 19.52
C SER A 177 -24.23 7.30 20.40
N GLY A 178 -23.53 8.07 21.25
CA GLY A 178 -22.42 7.60 22.10
C GLY A 178 -21.02 8.01 21.62
N PRO A 179 -19.97 7.81 22.46
CA PRO A 179 -18.60 8.21 22.14
C PRO A 179 -18.05 7.42 20.94
N ALA A 180 -17.06 8.00 20.24
CA ALA A 180 -16.35 7.30 19.16
C ALA A 180 -15.74 5.99 19.68
N LYS A 181 -16.01 4.87 19.00
CA LYS A 181 -15.47 3.53 19.30
C LYS A 181 -14.23 3.19 18.50
N ILE A 182 -14.01 3.89 17.39
CA ILE A 182 -12.81 3.79 16.57
C ILE A 182 -12.23 5.16 16.29
N LYS A 183 -10.90 5.20 16.11
CA LYS A 183 -10.16 6.43 15.85
C LYS A 183 -9.16 6.22 14.73
N PHE A 184 -9.08 7.18 13.82
CA PHE A 184 -8.03 7.30 12.83
C PHE A 184 -6.84 8.09 13.39
N GLU A 185 -5.63 7.66 13.06
CA GLU A 185 -4.38 8.35 13.36
C GLU A 185 -3.48 8.34 12.11
N MET A 186 -3.01 9.51 11.72
CA MET A 186 -1.90 9.63 10.77
C MET A 186 -0.60 9.34 11.53
N THR A 187 0.21 8.43 11.00
CA THR A 187 1.51 8.05 11.57
C THR A 187 2.62 8.37 10.57
N LYS A 188 3.86 8.36 11.04
CA LYS A 188 5.04 8.43 10.17
C LYS A 188 6.18 7.57 10.67
N THR A 189 6.99 7.03 9.78
CA THR A 189 8.24 6.33 10.13
C THR A 189 9.34 7.33 10.47
N THR A 190 10.49 6.84 10.93
CA THR A 190 11.71 7.65 11.09
C THR A 190 12.19 8.27 9.78
N ASN A 191 11.89 7.61 8.65
CA ASN A 191 12.19 8.08 7.29
C ASN A 191 11.11 9.07 6.76
N GLN A 192 10.24 9.58 7.64
CA GLN A 192 9.12 10.48 7.32
C GLN A 192 8.03 9.89 6.42
N GLN A 193 8.04 8.57 6.18
CA GLN A 193 7.02 7.90 5.37
C GLN A 193 5.72 7.76 6.16
N VAL A 194 4.59 8.14 5.56
CA VAL A 194 3.30 8.17 6.24
C VAL A 194 2.66 6.80 6.31
N GLY A 195 2.02 6.54 7.43
CA GLY A 195 1.13 5.40 7.64
C GLY A 195 -0.26 5.86 8.02
N PHE A 196 -1.22 4.97 7.80
CA PHE A 196 -2.62 5.14 8.15
C PHE A 196 -2.95 4.11 9.23
N ARG A 197 -3.39 4.58 10.41
CA ARG A 197 -3.73 3.70 11.52
C ARG A 197 -5.18 3.91 11.94
N VAL A 198 -5.91 2.81 12.12
CA VAL A 198 -7.22 2.79 12.76
C VAL A 198 -7.15 1.88 13.97
N LYS A 199 -7.64 2.34 15.12
CA LYS A 199 -7.68 1.57 16.36
C LYS A 199 -9.00 1.72 17.10
N ARG A 200 -9.30 0.74 17.94
CA ARG A 200 -10.40 0.85 18.91
C ARG A 200 -10.04 1.85 20.00
N THR A 201 -11.01 2.65 20.45
CA THR A 201 -10.81 3.67 21.48
C THR A 201 -10.86 3.10 22.89
N ASP A 202 -11.59 2.00 23.11
CA ASP A 202 -11.76 1.34 24.39
C ASP A 202 -10.56 0.45 24.75
N SER A 203 -10.16 -0.45 23.85
CA SER A 203 -9.08 -1.41 24.08
C SER A 203 -7.71 -0.93 23.58
N GLY A 204 -7.68 0.11 22.73
CA GLY A 204 -6.47 0.53 22.03
C GLY A 204 -6.02 -0.43 20.91
N SER A 205 -6.74 -1.53 20.65
CA SER A 205 -6.36 -2.52 19.64
C SER A 205 -6.31 -1.90 18.25
N ILE A 206 -5.19 -2.08 17.57
CA ILE A 206 -4.97 -1.63 16.19
C ILE A 206 -5.74 -2.56 15.24
N LEU A 207 -6.63 -1.99 14.42
CA LEU A 207 -7.48 -2.73 13.47
C LEU A 207 -6.89 -2.72 12.06
N PHE A 208 -6.24 -1.62 11.70
CA PHE A 208 -5.64 -1.37 10.41
C PHE A 208 -4.42 -0.49 10.64
N ASP A 209 -3.27 -0.87 10.08
CA ASP A 209 -2.04 -0.13 10.24
C ASP A 209 -1.05 -0.42 9.12
N THR A 210 -0.79 0.61 8.32
CA THR A 210 0.14 0.57 7.19
C THR A 210 1.53 1.08 7.52
N THR A 211 1.76 1.59 8.74
CA THR A 211 3.00 2.30 9.10
C THR A 211 4.25 1.45 8.94
N LEU A 212 4.13 0.15 9.25
CA LEU A 212 5.24 -0.79 9.21
C LEU A 212 5.69 -1.14 7.78
N PHE A 213 4.87 -0.84 6.78
CA PHE A 213 5.15 -1.06 5.37
C PHE A 213 4.96 0.22 4.55
N ALA A 214 5.16 1.38 5.19
CA ALA A 214 4.93 2.70 4.57
C ALA A 214 5.84 2.96 3.35
N ASN A 215 7.02 2.33 3.29
CA ASN A 215 7.89 2.32 2.11
C ASN A 215 7.22 1.64 0.90
N GLY A 216 6.30 0.71 1.14
CA GLY A 216 5.52 -0.01 0.15
C GLY A 216 4.18 0.64 -0.22
N PHE A 217 3.89 1.84 0.28
CA PHE A 217 2.72 2.60 -0.16
C PHE A 217 3.01 3.20 -1.56
N ILE A 218 2.35 2.65 -2.58
CA ILE A 218 2.55 3.02 -3.99
C ILE A 218 1.23 3.54 -4.56
N TYR A 219 1.32 4.67 -5.26
CA TYR A 219 0.19 5.28 -5.95
C TYR A 219 0.67 5.74 -7.32
N ASP A 220 0.52 4.85 -8.30
CA ASP A 220 0.82 5.05 -9.71
C ASP A 220 -0.51 5.13 -10.50
N ASP A 221 -0.48 5.55 -11.75
CA ASP A 221 -1.66 5.58 -12.62
C ASP A 221 -2.31 4.20 -12.77
N GLN A 222 -1.52 3.15 -13.02
CA GLN A 222 -2.06 1.81 -13.27
C GLN A 222 -1.72 0.80 -12.15
N PHE A 223 -1.11 1.27 -11.06
CA PHE A 223 -0.75 0.41 -9.94
C PHE A 223 -0.90 1.12 -8.60
N LEU A 224 -1.77 0.59 -7.75
CA LEU A 224 -2.00 1.09 -6.39
C LEU A 224 -1.68 -0.03 -5.40
N GLN A 225 -0.89 0.28 -4.37
CA GLN A 225 -0.54 -0.68 -3.34
C GLN A 225 -0.66 -0.06 -1.95
N ILE A 226 -1.38 -0.75 -1.08
CA ILE A 226 -1.43 -0.48 0.35
C ILE A 226 -1.25 -1.80 1.09
N ILE A 227 -0.36 -1.81 2.09
CA ILE A 227 -0.07 -3.01 2.89
C ILE A 227 -0.45 -2.68 4.33
N THR A 228 -1.25 -3.54 4.95
CA THR A 228 -1.68 -3.38 6.34
C THR A 228 -1.33 -4.60 7.16
N THR A 229 -0.99 -4.38 8.42
CA THR A 229 -1.08 -5.44 9.43
C THR A 229 -2.52 -5.67 9.84
N ILE A 230 -2.81 -6.87 10.33
CA ILE A 230 -4.14 -7.24 10.85
C ILE A 230 -4.02 -7.68 12.31
N PRO A 231 -5.06 -7.46 13.14
CA PRO A 231 -5.00 -7.70 14.59
C PRO A 231 -4.91 -9.18 14.98
N SER A 232 -5.21 -10.11 14.08
CA SER A 232 -5.26 -11.54 14.38
C SER A 232 -5.08 -12.37 13.11
N ARG A 233 -4.88 -13.69 13.27
CA ARG A 233 -4.84 -14.64 12.15
C ARG A 233 -6.23 -15.07 11.64
N ASN A 234 -7.30 -14.46 12.16
CA ASN A 234 -8.67 -14.79 11.79
C ASN A 234 -9.14 -13.80 10.73
N ALA A 235 -8.87 -14.11 9.46
CA ALA A 235 -9.33 -13.37 8.30
C ALA A 235 -10.27 -14.23 7.45
N TYR A 236 -11.33 -13.62 6.92
CA TYR A 236 -12.42 -14.29 6.19
C TYR A 236 -12.91 -13.36 5.07
N GLY A 237 -13.57 -13.93 4.06
CA GLY A 237 -14.12 -13.16 2.94
C GLY A 237 -13.15 -13.08 1.76
N PHE A 238 -13.13 -11.94 1.07
CA PHE A 238 -12.68 -11.77 -0.32
C PHE A 238 -13.45 -12.66 -1.30
N GLY A 239 -13.47 -12.28 -2.58
CA GLY A 239 -14.04 -13.12 -3.62
C GLY A 239 -14.22 -12.42 -4.96
N GLU A 240 -14.71 -13.12 -5.98
CA GLU A 240 -15.06 -14.54 -5.96
C GLU A 240 -13.85 -15.42 -6.30
N ASN A 241 -13.53 -16.36 -5.41
CA ASN A 241 -12.42 -17.30 -5.53
C ASN A 241 -12.76 -18.62 -4.82
N THR A 242 -12.11 -19.71 -5.24
CA THR A 242 -12.13 -20.99 -4.51
C THR A 242 -11.10 -20.98 -3.37
N HIS A 243 -11.58 -20.93 -2.14
CA HIS A 243 -10.73 -20.98 -0.94
C HIS A 243 -10.63 -22.42 -0.39
N PRO A 244 -9.44 -22.87 0.05
CA PRO A 244 -9.28 -24.21 0.64
C PRO A 244 -10.02 -24.37 1.98
N SER A 245 -10.25 -23.28 2.69
CA SER A 245 -11.04 -23.27 3.92
C SER A 245 -11.68 -21.90 4.11
N PHE A 246 -12.66 -21.81 5.02
CA PHE A 246 -13.36 -20.55 5.30
C PHE A 246 -12.43 -19.48 5.90
N ARG A 247 -11.48 -19.88 6.76
CA ARG A 247 -10.48 -18.98 7.33
C ARG A 247 -9.24 -18.94 6.43
N HIS A 248 -8.76 -17.75 6.11
CA HIS A 248 -7.55 -17.61 5.29
C HIS A 248 -6.29 -18.16 5.97
N GLU A 249 -5.48 -18.90 5.20
CA GLU A 249 -4.14 -19.32 5.59
C GLU A 249 -3.15 -18.17 5.35
N LEU A 250 -2.64 -17.58 6.44
CA LEU A 250 -1.74 -16.41 6.40
C LEU A 250 -0.26 -16.73 6.66
N ASN A 251 0.10 -18.02 6.69
CA ASN A 251 1.48 -18.49 6.82
C ASN A 251 2.20 -18.61 5.47
N LYS A 252 1.49 -18.36 4.36
CA LYS A 252 1.99 -18.40 2.99
C LYS A 252 1.68 -17.07 2.31
N SER A 253 2.49 -16.71 1.30
CA SER A 253 2.27 -15.54 0.43
C SER A 253 1.19 -15.81 -0.61
N ASN A 254 -0.01 -16.19 -0.16
CA ASN A 254 -1.15 -16.46 -1.04
C ASN A 254 -1.61 -15.17 -1.72
N ARG A 255 -1.80 -15.22 -3.04
CA ARG A 255 -2.35 -14.14 -3.87
C ARG A 255 -3.69 -14.60 -4.43
N TYR A 256 -4.76 -13.84 -4.19
CA TYR A 256 -6.08 -14.10 -4.74
C TYR A 256 -6.39 -13.05 -5.80
N GLY A 257 -6.53 -13.46 -7.05
CA GLY A 257 -6.91 -12.55 -8.13
C GLY A 257 -8.38 -12.18 -8.00
N ILE A 258 -8.72 -10.88 -8.09
CA ILE A 258 -10.11 -10.41 -8.09
C ILE A 258 -10.34 -9.67 -9.41
N PHE A 259 -10.93 -10.37 -10.37
CA PHE A 259 -11.30 -9.82 -11.69
C PHE A 259 -12.36 -10.71 -12.31
N ALA A 260 -13.55 -10.17 -12.59
CA ALA A 260 -14.67 -10.97 -13.09
C ALA A 260 -14.28 -11.75 -14.35
N ARG A 261 -14.41 -13.08 -14.30
CA ARG A 261 -14.07 -14.01 -15.37
C ARG A 261 -15.04 -15.18 -15.35
N ASP A 262 -15.50 -15.57 -16.53
CA ASP A 262 -16.22 -16.84 -16.72
C ASP A 262 -15.24 -17.99 -16.53
N GLN A 263 -15.16 -18.49 -15.30
CA GLN A 263 -14.25 -19.56 -14.90
C GLN A 263 -14.96 -20.46 -13.87
N PRO A 264 -15.05 -21.77 -14.10
CA PRO A 264 -15.64 -22.68 -13.12
C PRO A 264 -14.75 -22.80 -11.87
N PRO A 265 -15.32 -23.04 -10.68
CA PRO A 265 -14.60 -23.11 -9.41
C PRO A 265 -13.80 -24.42 -9.27
N GLN A 266 -12.80 -24.61 -10.12
CA GLN A 266 -11.97 -25.82 -10.19
C GLN A 266 -10.51 -25.56 -9.82
N GLY A 267 -10.01 -24.34 -10.07
CA GLY A 267 -8.64 -23.96 -9.78
C GLY A 267 -8.43 -23.44 -8.36
N PHE A 268 -7.15 -23.35 -7.96
CA PHE A 268 -6.74 -22.78 -6.69
C PHE A 268 -6.40 -21.30 -6.88
N ASN A 269 -6.97 -20.41 -6.06
CA ASN A 269 -6.74 -18.96 -6.08
C ASN A 269 -7.05 -18.25 -7.42
N GLU A 270 -7.84 -18.86 -8.29
CA GLU A 270 -8.26 -18.25 -9.56
C GLU A 270 -9.39 -17.25 -9.32
N ASN A 271 -9.39 -16.16 -10.09
CA ASN A 271 -10.50 -15.23 -10.17
C ASN A 271 -11.71 -15.87 -10.88
N LEU A 272 -12.88 -15.75 -10.28
CA LEU A 272 -14.15 -16.30 -10.77
C LEU A 272 -15.10 -15.18 -11.21
N TYR A 273 -16.42 -15.37 -11.11
CA TYR A 273 -17.42 -14.52 -11.73
C TYR A 273 -17.57 -13.15 -11.05
N GLY A 274 -17.57 -13.11 -9.72
CA GLY A 274 -17.77 -11.90 -8.91
C GLY A 274 -16.51 -11.19 -8.45
N THR A 275 -16.68 -9.95 -7.96
CA THR A 275 -15.60 -9.14 -7.37
C THR A 275 -16.03 -8.52 -6.03
N HIS A 276 -15.39 -8.95 -4.96
CA HIS A 276 -15.66 -8.61 -3.56
C HIS A 276 -14.33 -8.38 -2.83
N PRO A 277 -13.75 -7.16 -2.94
CA PRO A 277 -12.50 -6.80 -2.28
C PRO A 277 -12.65 -6.58 -0.77
#